data_AF-A0A2M8D0Z6-F1
#
_entry.id   AF-A0A2M8D0Z6-F1
#
_cell.length_a   1.000
_cell.length_b   1.000
_cell.length_c   1.000
_cell.angle_alpha   90.00
_cell.angle_beta   90.00
_cell.angle_gamma   90.00
#
_symmetry.space_group_name_H-M   'P 1'
#
loop_
_entity.id
_entity.type
_entity.pdbx_description
1 polymer ?
#
loop_
_entity_poly.entity_id
_entity_poly.type
_entity_poly.pdbx_seq_one_letter_code
_entity_poly.pdbx_strand_id
1 'polypeptide(L)'
;MRQAKKNTGKSERGSALVYILIAIALLAALTVSFMNPSSNQTTSQNTFKSVSEIQSQVDFVRSAIQECILLHQTGDGKAIADGAQLNQPYPLMPDDAYFANCVADPADTDNFVSLLRCPGNNPGPAGAVTEGCHGNIFGGNTGKFMPPQPSLFGPWRYYSGDDGVFFWIETTATDAFIDTVLDKLDSEFSKCEGDKIVASGADVEMTSDMPGDVVCPDGSKCFRVWMKTDAASAVYQEAGCP
;
A
#
# COMPACT_ATOMS: atom_id res chain seq x y z
N MET A 1 -0.55 55.31 83.67
CA MET A 1 0.10 55.47 82.35
C MET A 1 0.13 54.13 81.62
N ARG A 2 -0.74 53.92 80.63
CA ARG A 2 -0.71 52.76 79.72
C ARG A 2 -0.52 53.31 78.30
N GLN A 3 0.63 53.01 77.68
CA GLN A 3 0.92 53.44 76.32
C GLN A 3 0.21 52.53 75.32
N ALA A 4 -0.58 53.13 74.42
CA ALA A 4 -1.20 52.46 73.29
C ALA A 4 -0.18 52.26 72.17
N LYS A 5 0.07 51.02 71.77
CA LYS A 5 0.96 50.63 70.68
C LYS A 5 0.21 50.83 69.35
N LYS A 6 0.66 51.79 68.53
CA LYS A 6 0.08 52.13 67.23
C LYS A 6 0.64 51.18 66.16
N ASN A 7 -0.18 50.24 65.67
CA ASN A 7 0.16 49.41 64.52
C ASN A 7 -0.13 50.17 63.22
N THR A 8 0.92 50.55 62.50
CA THR A 8 0.85 51.07 61.13
C THR A 8 0.88 49.90 60.15
N GLY A 9 -0.29 49.43 59.72
CA GLY A 9 -0.40 48.54 58.57
C GLY A 9 -0.15 49.33 57.29
N LYS A 10 0.94 49.02 56.57
CA LYS A 10 1.11 49.46 55.18
C LYS A 10 0.06 48.72 54.34
N SER A 11 -0.90 49.46 53.80
CA SER A 11 -1.85 48.94 52.82
C SER A 11 -1.11 48.79 51.49
N GLU A 12 -0.57 47.61 51.24
CA GLU A 12 -0.09 47.25 49.90
C GLU A 12 -1.33 47.05 49.01
N ARG A 13 -1.61 48.05 48.18
CA ARG A 13 -2.53 47.91 47.04
C ARG A 13 -1.81 47.11 45.94
N GLY A 14 -1.49 45.85 46.23
CA GLY A 14 -1.22 44.86 45.21
C GLY A 14 -2.49 44.69 44.40
N SER A 15 -2.47 45.13 43.14
CA SER A 15 -3.63 45.17 42.26
C SER A 15 -4.16 43.74 42.06
N ALA A 16 -5.19 43.36 42.83
CA ALA A 16 -5.89 42.08 42.73
C ALA A 16 -6.34 41.75 41.30
N LEU A 17 -6.54 42.80 40.49
CA LEU A 17 -6.89 42.74 39.09
C LEU A 17 -5.82 42.04 38.23
N VAL A 18 -4.53 42.20 38.57
CA VAL A 18 -3.42 41.53 37.84
C VAL A 18 -3.47 40.03 38.06
N TYR A 19 -3.76 39.57 39.28
CA TYR A 19 -3.88 38.14 39.57
C TYR A 19 -5.08 37.50 38.86
N ILE A 20 -6.20 38.22 38.73
CA ILE A 20 -7.37 37.75 37.99
C ILE A 20 -7.05 37.62 36.49
N LEU A 21 -6.35 38.59 35.91
CA LEU A 21 -5.96 38.54 34.50
C LEU A 21 -5.00 37.38 34.19
N ILE A 22 -4.02 37.14 35.06
CA ILE A 22 -3.11 36.00 34.93
C ILE A 22 -3.88 34.68 35.03
N ALA A 23 -4.83 34.57 35.97
CA ALA A 23 -5.65 33.38 36.12
C ALA A 23 -6.51 33.09 34.88
N ILE A 24 -7.14 34.11 34.28
CA ILE A 24 -7.94 33.96 33.06
C ILE A 24 -7.06 33.57 31.87
N ALA A 25 -5.87 34.19 31.72
CA ALA A 25 -4.93 33.85 30.65
C ALA A 25 -4.45 32.40 30.76
N LEU A 26 -4.15 31.93 31.98
CA LEU A 26 -3.74 30.54 32.22
C LEU A 26 -4.88 29.55 31.95
N LEU A 27 -6.12 29.88 32.35
CA LEU A 27 -7.30 29.05 32.06
C LEU A 27 -7.59 28.95 30.56
N ALA A 28 -7.45 30.06 29.81
CA ALA A 28 -7.60 30.09 28.36
C ALA A 28 -6.51 29.27 27.65
N ALA A 29 -5.25 29.40 28.06
CA ALA A 29 -4.15 28.61 27.52
C ALA A 29 -4.34 27.11 27.77
N LEU A 30 -4.87 26.74 28.94
CA LEU A 30 -5.18 25.35 29.27
C LEU A 30 -6.31 24.81 28.40
N THR A 31 -7.37 25.59 28.16
CA THR A 31 -8.50 25.17 27.30
C THR A 31 -8.07 24.99 25.85
N VAL A 32 -7.23 25.87 25.31
CA VAL A 32 -6.65 25.71 23.95
C VAL A 32 -5.77 24.46 23.86
N SER A 33 -5.02 24.15 24.91
CA SER A 33 -4.17 22.95 24.96
C SER A 33 -4.99 21.65 25.01
N PHE A 34 -6.19 21.68 25.60
CA PHE A 34 -7.10 20.53 25.68
C PHE A 34 -8.07 20.39 24.50
N MET A 35 -8.29 21.45 23.71
CA MET A 35 -9.19 21.38 22.54
C MET A 35 -8.51 20.86 21.25
N ASN A 36 -7.17 20.76 21.20
CA ASN A 36 -6.41 20.31 20.03
C ASN A 36 -5.72 18.91 20.06
N PRO A 37 -5.85 18.02 21.07
CA PRO A 37 -5.14 16.74 21.04
C PRO A 37 -5.92 15.56 20.42
N SER A 38 -7.26 15.60 20.37
CA SER A 38 -8.05 14.40 20.00
C SER A 38 -8.00 14.06 18.50
N SER A 39 -8.13 15.06 17.62
CA SER A 39 -8.08 14.84 16.17
C SER A 39 -6.69 14.35 15.72
N ASN A 40 -5.62 14.95 16.22
CA ASN A 40 -4.25 14.57 15.90
C ASN A 40 -3.89 13.15 16.40
N GLN A 41 -4.44 12.73 17.54
CA GLN A 41 -4.24 11.39 18.07
C GLN A 41 -4.94 10.33 17.22
N THR A 42 -6.20 10.55 16.84
CA THR A 42 -6.94 9.61 15.97
C THR A 42 -6.29 9.47 14.59
N THR A 43 -5.90 10.59 13.97
CA THR A 43 -5.18 10.59 12.69
C THR A 43 -3.88 9.78 12.76
N SER A 44 -3.09 9.97 13.82
CA SER A 44 -1.83 9.24 13.99
C SER A 44 -2.03 7.74 14.17
N GLN A 45 -3.06 7.32 14.92
CA GLN A 45 -3.41 5.92 15.12
C GLN A 45 -3.90 5.26 13.83
N ASN A 46 -4.78 5.94 13.09
CA ASN A 46 -5.27 5.45 11.80
C ASN A 46 -4.13 5.32 10.79
N THR A 47 -3.23 6.31 10.75
CA THR A 47 -2.03 6.25 9.90
C THR A 47 -1.19 5.03 10.22
N PHE A 48 -0.83 4.83 11.50
CA PHE A 48 -0.02 3.70 11.92
C PHE A 48 -0.69 2.35 11.61
N LYS A 49 -1.99 2.25 11.87
CA LYS A 49 -2.76 1.04 11.57
C LYS A 49 -2.75 0.73 10.08
N SER A 50 -3.05 1.70 9.22
CA SER A 50 -3.10 1.50 7.77
C SER A 50 -1.72 1.16 7.20
N VAL A 51 -0.65 1.84 7.64
CA VAL A 51 0.73 1.52 7.24
C VAL A 51 1.07 0.08 7.62
N SER A 52 0.85 -0.31 8.87
CA SER A 52 1.15 -1.66 9.36
C SER A 52 0.33 -2.75 8.65
N GLU A 53 -0.95 -2.47 8.35
CA GLU A 53 -1.82 -3.37 7.61
C GLU A 53 -1.34 -3.57 6.17
N ILE A 54 -1.02 -2.49 5.46
CA ILE A 54 -0.51 -2.54 4.08
C ILE A 54 0.83 -3.27 4.04
N GLN A 55 1.78 -2.96 4.94
CA GLN A 55 3.07 -3.64 5.02
C GLN A 55 2.93 -5.14 5.25
N SER A 56 2.10 -5.55 6.22
CA SER A 56 1.84 -6.96 6.50
C SER A 56 1.32 -7.70 5.26
N GLN A 57 0.44 -7.06 4.47
CA GLN A 57 -0.03 -7.63 3.21
C GLN A 57 1.05 -7.67 2.14
N VAL A 58 1.86 -6.63 2.00
CA VAL A 58 3.01 -6.61 1.09
C VAL A 58 3.98 -7.76 1.37
N ASP A 59 4.33 -7.96 2.65
CA ASP A 59 5.23 -9.04 3.05
C ASP A 59 4.62 -10.43 2.79
N PHE A 60 3.31 -10.57 3.02
CA PHE A 60 2.58 -11.81 2.73
C PHE A 60 2.57 -12.13 1.23
N VAL A 61 2.29 -11.14 0.38
CA VAL A 61 2.30 -11.28 -1.09
C VAL A 61 3.70 -11.60 -1.57
N ARG A 62 4.73 -10.84 -1.13
CA ARG A 62 6.13 -11.09 -1.45
C ARG A 62 6.54 -12.52 -1.11
N SER A 63 6.22 -12.96 0.10
CA SER A 63 6.54 -14.32 0.56
C SER A 63 5.87 -15.39 -0.32
N ALA A 64 4.59 -15.24 -0.65
CA ALA A 64 3.87 -16.17 -1.52
C ALA A 64 4.47 -16.24 -2.94
N ILE A 65 4.84 -15.09 -3.51
CA ILE A 65 5.51 -15.00 -4.81
C ILE A 65 6.90 -15.68 -4.75
N GLN A 66 7.69 -15.38 -3.73
CA GLN A 66 9.02 -15.98 -3.56
C GLN A 66 8.95 -17.49 -3.37
N GLU A 67 7.96 -18.00 -2.65
CA GLU A 67 7.75 -19.44 -2.51
C GLU A 67 7.42 -20.09 -3.85
N CYS A 68 6.54 -19.47 -4.66
CA CYS A 68 6.27 -19.93 -6.02
C CYS A 68 7.56 -20.04 -6.85
N ILE A 69 8.38 -18.98 -6.87
CA ILE A 69 9.65 -18.94 -7.59
C ILE A 69 10.60 -20.04 -7.11
N LEU A 70 10.71 -20.25 -5.79
CA LEU A 70 11.62 -21.24 -5.21
C LEU A 70 11.18 -22.68 -5.47
N LEU A 71 9.88 -22.95 -5.49
CA LEU A 71 9.31 -24.27 -5.80
C LEU A 71 9.41 -24.59 -7.30
N HIS A 72 9.32 -23.57 -8.15
CA HIS A 72 9.26 -23.71 -9.61
C HIS A 72 10.30 -22.82 -10.31
N GLN A 73 11.59 -23.03 -9.98
CA GLN A 73 12.70 -22.18 -10.43
C GLN A 73 12.87 -22.10 -11.95
N THR A 74 12.42 -23.13 -12.68
CA THR A 74 12.47 -23.18 -14.15
C THR A 74 11.25 -22.57 -14.82
N GLY A 75 10.27 -22.09 -14.04
CA GLY A 75 8.93 -21.78 -14.53
C GLY A 75 8.26 -22.99 -15.15
N ASP A 76 7.47 -22.78 -16.21
CA ASP A 76 6.78 -23.86 -16.91
C ASP A 76 7.68 -24.67 -17.87
N GLY A 77 8.92 -24.24 -18.13
CA GLY A 77 9.91 -24.95 -18.96
C GLY A 77 9.54 -25.10 -20.45
N LYS A 78 8.25 -24.98 -20.78
CA LYS A 78 7.71 -24.75 -22.11
C LYS A 78 7.67 -23.24 -22.28
N ALA A 79 8.19 -22.75 -23.41
CA ALA A 79 8.03 -21.36 -23.78
C ALA A 79 6.52 -21.09 -23.83
N ILE A 80 6.05 -20.26 -22.90
CA ILE A 80 4.74 -19.64 -23.00
C ILE A 80 4.85 -18.74 -24.23
N ALA A 81 4.32 -19.26 -25.34
CA ALA A 81 4.89 -19.04 -26.68
C ALA A 81 4.66 -17.63 -27.26
N ASP A 82 3.94 -16.75 -26.55
CA ASP A 82 3.39 -15.53 -27.14
C ASP A 82 3.93 -14.24 -26.51
N GLY A 83 5.11 -14.26 -25.88
CA GLY A 83 5.70 -13.04 -25.28
C GLY A 83 4.94 -12.53 -24.05
N ALA A 84 3.84 -13.18 -23.68
CA ALA A 84 2.97 -12.81 -22.56
C ALA A 84 3.71 -12.78 -21.20
N GLN A 85 4.85 -13.46 -21.07
CA GLN A 85 5.47 -13.69 -19.76
C GLN A 85 7.00 -13.70 -19.83
N LEU A 86 7.57 -12.50 -20.06
CA LEU A 86 9.01 -12.26 -20.07
C LEU A 86 9.70 -12.49 -18.72
N ASN A 87 8.93 -12.51 -17.63
CA ASN A 87 9.44 -12.54 -16.27
C ASN A 87 9.35 -13.91 -15.60
N GLN A 88 9.44 -15.04 -16.32
CA GLN A 88 9.61 -16.32 -15.61
C GLN A 88 10.87 -16.27 -14.71
N PRO A 89 10.83 -16.81 -13.47
CA PRO A 89 9.79 -17.67 -12.89
C PRO A 89 8.71 -16.95 -12.04
N TYR A 90 8.49 -15.65 -12.21
CA TYR A 90 7.46 -14.93 -11.45
C TYR A 90 6.03 -15.38 -11.83
N PRO A 91 5.04 -15.21 -10.93
CA PRO A 91 3.64 -15.54 -11.19
C PRO A 91 3.05 -14.87 -12.42
N LEU A 92 2.00 -15.49 -12.92
CA LEU A 92 1.32 -15.08 -14.15
C LEU A 92 0.17 -14.15 -13.82
N MET A 93 -0.08 -13.20 -14.73
CA MET A 93 -1.23 -12.31 -14.63
C MET A 93 -2.51 -13.14 -14.75
N PRO A 94 -3.45 -13.05 -13.79
CA PRO A 94 -4.64 -13.89 -13.79
C PRO A 94 -5.52 -13.75 -15.03
N ASP A 95 -5.55 -12.56 -15.65
CA ASP A 95 -6.35 -12.28 -16.85
C ASP A 95 -5.64 -12.55 -18.19
N ASP A 96 -4.43 -13.12 -18.13
CA ASP A 96 -3.61 -13.38 -19.32
C ASP A 96 -4.33 -14.33 -20.30
N ALA A 97 -4.31 -13.95 -21.58
CA ALA A 97 -4.87 -14.74 -22.69
C ALA A 97 -4.27 -16.16 -22.79
N TYR A 98 -3.09 -16.40 -22.20
CA TYR A 98 -2.52 -17.72 -22.01
C TYR A 98 -3.50 -18.71 -21.36
N PHE A 99 -4.34 -18.25 -20.43
CA PHE A 99 -5.35 -19.08 -19.77
C PHE A 99 -6.63 -19.29 -20.58
N ALA A 100 -6.72 -18.79 -21.82
CA ALA A 100 -7.92 -18.93 -22.65
C ALA A 100 -8.32 -20.40 -22.93
N ASN A 101 -7.35 -21.32 -22.93
CA ASN A 101 -7.58 -22.75 -23.15
C ASN A 101 -7.82 -23.53 -21.85
N CYS A 102 -7.81 -22.86 -20.70
CA CYS A 102 -7.99 -23.49 -19.40
C CYS A 102 -9.46 -23.71 -19.07
N VAL A 103 -10.03 -24.80 -19.60
CA VAL A 103 -11.47 -25.09 -19.48
C VAL A 103 -11.95 -25.20 -18.03
N ALA A 104 -11.12 -25.71 -17.12
CA ALA A 104 -11.50 -25.90 -15.72
C ALA A 104 -11.30 -24.65 -14.85
N ASP A 105 -10.42 -23.74 -15.29
CA ASP A 105 -10.05 -22.53 -14.56
C ASP A 105 -9.56 -21.49 -15.58
N PRO A 106 -10.49 -20.84 -16.33
CA PRO A 106 -10.12 -19.93 -17.41
C PRO A 106 -9.43 -18.68 -16.89
N ALA A 107 -8.98 -17.82 -17.81
CA ALA A 107 -8.49 -16.49 -17.46
C ALA A 107 -9.52 -15.76 -16.57
N ASP A 108 -9.03 -15.14 -15.52
CA ASP A 108 -9.83 -14.32 -14.63
C ASP A 108 -10.18 -12.99 -15.33
N THR A 109 -11.20 -12.29 -14.86
CA THR A 109 -11.58 -10.98 -15.42
C THR A 109 -10.75 -9.82 -14.86
N ASP A 110 -9.96 -10.10 -13.81
CA ASP A 110 -9.27 -9.11 -13.02
C ASP A 110 -7.89 -9.62 -12.63
N ASN A 111 -6.92 -8.70 -12.62
CA ASN A 111 -5.56 -8.96 -12.20
C ASN A 111 -5.35 -8.99 -10.68
N PHE A 112 -6.29 -9.54 -9.92
CA PHE A 112 -6.16 -9.56 -8.47
C PHE A 112 -5.06 -10.51 -7.99
N VAL A 113 -4.29 -10.04 -7.00
CA VAL A 113 -3.22 -10.84 -6.39
C VAL A 113 -3.74 -12.18 -5.82
N SER A 114 -4.99 -12.22 -5.34
CA SER A 114 -5.62 -13.45 -4.83
C SER A 114 -5.79 -14.55 -5.88
N LEU A 115 -5.68 -14.22 -7.17
CA LEU A 115 -5.90 -15.11 -8.31
C LEU A 115 -4.57 -15.45 -9.01
N LEU A 116 -3.43 -15.09 -8.42
CA LEU A 116 -2.11 -15.38 -8.98
C LEU A 116 -1.86 -16.87 -9.14
N ARG A 117 -1.29 -17.22 -10.29
CA ARG A 117 -0.95 -18.60 -10.66
C ARG A 117 0.56 -18.75 -10.84
N CYS A 118 1.09 -19.86 -10.34
CA CYS A 118 2.53 -20.10 -10.37
C CYS A 118 2.95 -20.91 -11.61
N PRO A 119 3.86 -20.40 -12.45
CA PRO A 119 4.44 -21.16 -13.55
C PRO A 119 5.01 -22.49 -13.09
N GLY A 120 4.74 -23.56 -13.83
CA GLY A 120 5.23 -24.91 -13.50
C GLY A 120 4.50 -25.61 -12.34
N ASN A 121 3.56 -24.94 -11.65
CA ASN A 121 2.63 -25.59 -10.74
C ASN A 121 1.48 -26.21 -11.53
N ASN A 122 1.72 -27.31 -12.24
CA ASN A 122 0.77 -27.84 -13.21
C ASN A 122 -0.17 -28.86 -12.54
N PRO A 123 -1.44 -28.51 -12.25
CA PRO A 123 -2.35 -29.40 -11.52
C PRO A 123 -2.90 -30.54 -12.40
N GLY A 124 -2.75 -30.43 -13.73
CA GLY A 124 -3.16 -31.43 -14.70
C GLY A 124 -2.12 -32.52 -14.93
N PRO A 125 -2.52 -33.72 -15.39
CA PRO A 125 -1.56 -34.73 -15.83
C PRO A 125 -0.79 -34.23 -17.06
N ALA A 126 0.48 -34.61 -17.17
CA ALA A 126 1.33 -34.25 -18.31
C ALA A 126 0.66 -34.63 -19.65
N GLY A 127 0.64 -33.71 -20.61
CA GLY A 127 -0.01 -33.83 -21.91
C GLY A 127 -1.51 -33.48 -21.92
N ALA A 128 -2.11 -33.13 -20.78
CA ALA A 128 -3.50 -32.66 -20.75
C ALA A 128 -3.61 -31.17 -21.10
N VAL A 129 -4.79 -30.76 -21.58
CA VAL A 129 -5.12 -29.34 -21.82
C VAL A 129 -4.96 -28.51 -20.54
N THR A 130 -5.10 -29.14 -19.37
CA THR A 130 -4.93 -28.51 -18.05
C THR A 130 -3.49 -28.48 -17.55
N GLU A 131 -2.53 -29.07 -18.28
CA GLU A 131 -1.11 -29.03 -17.93
C GLU A 131 -0.58 -27.60 -17.89
N GLY A 132 -1.08 -26.70 -18.76
CA GLY A 132 -0.68 -25.29 -18.78
C GLY A 132 -1.49 -24.36 -17.86
N CYS A 133 -2.40 -24.87 -17.03
CA CYS A 133 -3.36 -23.99 -16.35
C CYS A 133 -2.92 -23.42 -15.01
N HIS A 134 -1.75 -23.84 -14.53
CA HIS A 134 -1.05 -23.34 -13.34
C HIS A 134 -1.93 -23.14 -12.08
N GLY A 135 -1.68 -23.90 -11.03
CA GLY A 135 -2.43 -23.77 -9.79
C GLY A 135 -2.25 -22.40 -9.13
N ASN A 136 -3.34 -21.87 -8.59
CA ASN A 136 -3.35 -20.65 -7.79
C ASN A 136 -2.40 -20.75 -6.59
N ILE A 137 -1.69 -19.66 -6.29
CA ILE A 137 -0.81 -19.57 -5.10
C ILE A 137 -1.61 -19.31 -3.83
N PHE A 138 -2.81 -18.72 -3.97
CA PHE A 138 -3.78 -18.53 -2.90
C PHE A 138 -5.01 -19.42 -3.13
N GLY A 139 -5.62 -19.89 -2.04
CA GLY A 139 -6.84 -20.66 -2.06
C GLY A 139 -6.80 -21.89 -1.16
N GLY A 140 -7.89 -22.66 -1.18
CA GLY A 140 -8.06 -23.82 -0.31
C GLY A 140 -6.99 -24.91 -0.50
N ASN A 141 -6.45 -25.05 -1.71
CA ASN A 141 -5.43 -26.05 -2.02
C ASN A 141 -4.05 -25.70 -1.46
N THR A 142 -3.72 -24.41 -1.32
CA THR A 142 -2.45 -23.97 -0.74
C THR A 142 -2.55 -23.63 0.75
N GLY A 143 -3.78 -23.48 1.26
CA GLY A 143 -4.04 -23.05 2.63
C GLY A 143 -3.68 -21.57 2.88
N LYS A 144 -3.27 -20.84 1.84
CA LYS A 144 -2.91 -19.42 1.91
C LYS A 144 -4.09 -18.61 1.41
N PHE A 145 -4.52 -17.65 2.20
CA PHE A 145 -5.61 -16.75 1.83
C PHE A 145 -5.14 -15.33 1.98
N MET A 146 -5.44 -14.50 0.99
CA MET A 146 -5.20 -13.07 1.11
C MET A 146 -5.95 -12.53 2.33
N PRO A 147 -5.28 -11.74 3.19
CA PRO A 147 -5.96 -10.97 4.22
C PRO A 147 -7.08 -10.11 3.61
N PRO A 148 -8.09 -9.70 4.39
CA PRO A 148 -9.08 -8.75 3.90
C PRO A 148 -8.42 -7.48 3.40
N GLN A 149 -8.99 -6.85 2.39
CA GLN A 149 -8.47 -5.59 1.84
C GLN A 149 -8.29 -4.52 2.94
N PRO A 150 -7.21 -3.71 2.91
CA PRO A 150 -7.02 -2.63 3.87
C PRO A 150 -8.17 -1.63 3.83
N SER A 151 -8.49 -1.05 4.97
CA SER A 151 -9.58 -0.07 5.04
C SER A 151 -9.31 1.15 4.14
N LEU A 152 -10.30 1.54 3.34
CA LEU A 152 -10.24 2.64 2.36
C LEU A 152 -9.40 2.35 1.10
N PHE A 153 -8.89 1.13 0.95
CA PHE A 153 -8.19 0.72 -0.26
C PHE A 153 -8.96 -0.37 -1.01
N GLY A 154 -8.71 -0.47 -2.31
CA GLY A 154 -9.17 -1.57 -3.15
C GLY A 154 -8.39 -2.86 -2.91
N PRO A 155 -8.70 -3.94 -3.66
CA PRO A 155 -7.90 -5.14 -3.66
C PRO A 155 -6.52 -4.90 -4.29
N TRP A 156 -5.54 -5.71 -3.90
CA TRP A 156 -4.23 -5.73 -4.57
C TRP A 156 -4.36 -6.28 -5.98
N ARG A 157 -3.75 -5.58 -6.93
CA ARG A 157 -3.63 -5.99 -8.34
C ARG A 157 -2.17 -6.30 -8.67
N TYR A 158 -1.94 -7.11 -9.68
CA TYR A 158 -0.63 -7.60 -10.08
C TYR A 158 -0.36 -7.35 -11.56
N TYR A 159 0.90 -7.10 -11.89
CA TYR A 159 1.37 -6.96 -13.26
C TYR A 159 2.72 -7.67 -13.43
N SER A 160 2.89 -8.27 -14.60
CA SER A 160 4.14 -8.90 -15.03
C SER A 160 4.26 -8.78 -16.55
N GLY A 161 5.10 -7.85 -17.01
CA GLY A 161 5.28 -7.54 -18.44
C GLY A 161 6.64 -6.92 -18.74
N ASP A 162 6.76 -6.07 -19.77
CA ASP A 162 8.06 -5.58 -20.25
C ASP A 162 8.78 -4.69 -19.24
N ASP A 163 8.04 -4.00 -18.36
CA ASP A 163 8.60 -3.10 -17.33
C ASP A 163 9.11 -3.84 -16.10
N GLY A 164 8.80 -5.13 -16.00
CA GLY A 164 9.14 -6.00 -14.87
C GLY A 164 7.89 -6.53 -14.17
N VAL A 165 8.01 -6.72 -12.85
CA VAL A 165 6.99 -7.35 -12.02
C VAL A 165 6.70 -6.47 -10.81
N PHE A 166 5.44 -6.12 -10.62
CA PHE A 166 4.98 -5.38 -9.46
C PHE A 166 3.54 -5.73 -9.11
N PHE A 167 3.13 -5.29 -7.93
CA PHE A 167 1.74 -5.28 -7.53
C PHE A 167 1.41 -3.94 -6.90
N TRP A 168 0.16 -3.53 -6.97
CA TRP A 168 -0.26 -2.23 -6.50
C TRP A 168 -1.64 -2.27 -5.87
N ILE A 169 -1.92 -1.24 -5.09
CA ILE A 169 -3.20 -1.00 -4.46
C ILE A 169 -3.63 0.44 -4.75
N GLU A 170 -4.93 0.63 -4.88
CA GLU A 170 -5.54 1.91 -5.25
C GLU A 170 -6.48 2.39 -4.15
N THR A 171 -6.59 3.70 -4.01
CA THR A 171 -7.65 4.35 -3.22
C THR A 171 -8.13 5.63 -3.88
N THR A 172 -9.44 5.87 -3.82
CA THR A 172 -10.09 7.14 -4.14
C THR A 172 -10.42 7.96 -2.89
N ALA A 173 -10.00 7.49 -1.71
CA ALA A 173 -10.27 8.16 -0.45
C ALA A 173 -9.51 9.49 -0.37
N THR A 174 -10.22 10.53 0.06
CA THR A 174 -9.72 11.91 0.12
C THR A 174 -9.32 12.34 1.53
N ASP A 175 -9.43 11.44 2.52
CA ASP A 175 -9.03 11.71 3.90
C ASP A 175 -7.57 12.14 3.99
N ALA A 176 -7.29 13.24 4.70
CA ALA A 176 -5.95 13.81 4.79
C ALA A 176 -4.89 12.85 5.34
N PHE A 177 -5.29 11.85 6.14
CA PHE A 177 -4.36 10.87 6.68
C PHE A 177 -3.89 9.85 5.63
N ILE A 178 -4.63 9.64 4.54
CA ILE A 178 -4.25 8.71 3.47
C ILE A 178 -2.98 9.19 2.78
N ASP A 179 -2.83 10.50 2.55
CA ASP A 179 -1.58 11.03 2.02
C ASP A 179 -0.41 10.75 2.95
N THR A 180 -0.62 10.90 4.27
CA THR A 180 0.40 10.58 5.27
C THR A 180 0.71 9.08 5.32
N VAL A 181 -0.27 8.20 5.11
CA VAL A 181 -0.06 6.74 5.01
C VAL A 181 0.83 6.43 3.81
N LEU A 182 0.48 6.96 2.64
CA LEU A 182 1.21 6.72 1.40
C LEU A 182 2.62 7.31 1.44
N ASP A 183 2.80 8.52 1.99
CA ASP A 183 4.13 9.13 2.15
C ASP A 183 5.01 8.33 3.11
N LYS A 184 4.42 7.75 4.16
CA LYS A 184 5.16 6.87 5.09
C LYS A 184 5.56 5.57 4.43
N LEU A 185 4.65 4.92 3.70
CA LEU A 185 4.96 3.72 2.96
C LEU A 185 6.09 3.99 1.96
N ASP A 186 5.95 5.04 1.14
CA ASP A 186 6.98 5.48 0.19
C ASP A 186 8.35 5.72 0.87
N SER A 187 8.36 6.26 2.10
CA SER A 187 9.60 6.44 2.87
C SER A 187 10.18 5.17 3.50
N GLU A 188 9.34 4.16 3.78
CA GLU A 188 9.73 2.90 4.43
C GLU A 188 10.21 1.86 3.42
N PHE A 189 9.64 1.86 2.22
CA PHE A 189 10.19 1.11 1.08
C PHE A 189 11.38 1.88 0.52
N SER A 190 12.41 1.16 0.06
CA SER A 190 13.49 1.88 -0.63
C SER A 190 12.97 2.49 -1.93
N LYS A 191 13.68 3.52 -2.41
CA LYS A 191 13.37 4.30 -3.62
C LYS A 191 13.03 3.45 -4.88
N CYS A 192 13.49 2.20 -4.91
CA CYS A 192 13.36 1.29 -6.04
C CYS A 192 12.45 0.09 -5.75
N GLU A 193 11.88 0.01 -4.55
CA GLU A 193 11.04 -1.10 -4.11
C GLU A 193 9.56 -0.73 -4.04
N GLY A 194 9.23 0.55 -3.84
CA GLY A 194 7.86 1.01 -3.85
C GLY A 194 7.78 2.49 -4.18
N ASP A 195 6.62 2.88 -4.71
CA ASP A 195 6.38 4.24 -5.16
C ASP A 195 4.91 4.65 -4.98
N LYS A 196 4.73 5.88 -4.51
CA LYS A 196 3.43 6.56 -4.46
C LYS A 196 3.14 7.26 -5.78
N ILE A 197 2.02 6.91 -6.40
CA ILE A 197 1.53 7.51 -7.65
C ILE A 197 0.25 8.28 -7.35
N VAL A 198 0.17 9.54 -7.80
CA VAL A 198 -1.00 10.40 -7.63
C VAL A 198 -1.50 10.85 -8.99
N ALA A 199 -2.71 10.40 -9.37
CA ALA A 199 -3.36 10.73 -10.64
C ALA A 199 -4.33 11.92 -10.43
N SER A 200 -3.86 13.15 -10.63
CA SER A 200 -4.61 14.38 -10.35
C SER A 200 -5.02 15.15 -11.61
N GLY A 201 -5.80 14.52 -12.50
CA GLY A 201 -6.38 15.17 -13.69
C GLY A 201 -6.41 14.31 -14.96
N ALA A 202 -5.78 13.13 -14.93
CA ALA A 202 -5.83 12.10 -15.96
C ALA A 202 -5.29 10.78 -15.38
N ASP A 203 -5.59 9.67 -16.05
CA ASP A 203 -4.98 8.38 -15.76
C ASP A 203 -3.46 8.46 -15.90
N VAL A 204 -2.74 7.82 -14.97
CA VAL A 204 -1.28 7.71 -15.01
C VAL A 204 -0.91 6.30 -15.41
N GLU A 205 -0.32 6.14 -16.58
CA GLU A 205 0.22 4.86 -17.06
C GLU A 205 1.30 4.34 -16.09
N MET A 206 1.16 3.09 -15.67
CA MET A 206 2.12 2.42 -14.78
C MET A 206 3.01 1.43 -15.53
N THR A 207 2.74 1.19 -16.82
CA THR A 207 3.47 0.23 -17.68
C THR A 207 3.70 0.79 -19.09
N SER A 208 4.67 0.23 -19.83
CA SER A 208 4.93 0.57 -21.24
C SER A 208 4.24 -0.34 -22.27
N ASP A 209 3.73 -1.50 -21.85
CA ASP A 209 3.25 -2.57 -22.75
C ASP A 209 2.12 -2.10 -23.68
N MET A 210 1.02 -1.62 -23.09
CA MET A 210 -0.15 -1.16 -23.82
C MET A 210 -0.79 0.04 -23.10
N PRO A 211 -1.01 1.16 -23.80
CA PRO A 211 -1.68 2.32 -23.22
C PRO A 211 -3.07 1.97 -22.68
N GLY A 212 -3.34 2.34 -21.43
CA GLY A 212 -4.64 2.19 -20.77
C GLY A 212 -4.89 0.82 -20.13
N ASP A 213 -3.93 -0.10 -20.16
CA ASP A 213 -4.09 -1.44 -19.57
C ASP A 213 -3.89 -1.40 -18.05
N VAL A 214 -2.70 -0.97 -17.62
CA VAL A 214 -2.33 -0.85 -16.21
C VAL A 214 -2.08 0.61 -15.87
N VAL A 215 -3.11 1.24 -15.30
CA VAL A 215 -3.12 2.66 -14.96
C VAL A 215 -3.45 2.88 -13.49
N CYS A 216 -2.96 4.00 -12.95
CA CYS A 216 -3.55 4.61 -11.78
C CYS A 216 -4.67 5.57 -12.26
N PRO A 217 -5.96 5.27 -12.01
CA PRO A 217 -7.06 6.04 -12.59
C PRO A 217 -7.13 7.48 -12.10
N ASP A 218 -7.64 8.40 -12.93
CA ASP A 218 -7.87 9.80 -12.55
C ASP A 218 -8.66 9.93 -11.25
N GLY A 219 -8.20 10.82 -10.38
CA GLY A 219 -8.76 11.03 -9.04
C GLY A 219 -8.33 10.00 -8.00
N SER A 220 -7.46 9.05 -8.36
CA SER A 220 -6.99 7.99 -7.47
C SER A 220 -5.55 8.21 -7.01
N LYS A 221 -5.20 7.52 -5.93
CA LYS A 221 -3.84 7.39 -5.42
C LYS A 221 -3.50 5.91 -5.42
N CYS A 222 -2.35 5.57 -5.99
CA CYS A 222 -1.86 4.21 -6.06
C CYS A 222 -0.56 4.06 -5.29
N PHE A 223 -0.38 2.92 -4.64
CA PHE A 223 0.89 2.52 -4.07
C PHE A 223 1.34 1.25 -4.77
N ARG A 224 2.48 1.32 -5.44
CA ARG A 224 3.07 0.22 -6.17
C ARG A 224 4.27 -0.34 -5.42
N VAL A 225 4.44 -1.66 -5.50
CA VAL A 225 5.55 -2.39 -4.90
C VAL A 225 6.19 -3.29 -5.96
N TRP A 226 7.47 -3.08 -6.21
CA TRP A 226 8.26 -3.83 -7.18
C TRP A 226 8.75 -5.16 -6.60
N MET A 227 8.72 -6.18 -7.45
CA MET A 227 9.32 -7.51 -7.26
C MET A 227 10.55 -7.70 -8.16
N LYS A 228 10.51 -7.10 -9.34
CA LYS A 228 11.58 -7.01 -10.33
C LYS A 228 11.33 -5.74 -11.15
N THR A 229 12.35 -4.93 -11.39
CA THR A 229 12.26 -3.79 -12.31
C THR A 229 13.16 -4.06 -13.52
N ASP A 230 12.70 -3.69 -14.70
CA ASP A 230 13.53 -3.58 -15.90
C ASP A 230 13.62 -2.09 -16.27
N ALA A 231 14.62 -1.37 -15.74
CA ALA A 231 14.74 0.09 -15.88
C ALA A 231 14.85 0.62 -17.32
N ALA A 232 15.09 -0.25 -18.30
CA ALA A 232 15.14 0.15 -19.70
C ALA A 232 13.74 0.49 -20.26
N SER A 233 12.67 -0.05 -19.66
CA SER A 233 11.29 0.01 -20.16
C SER A 233 10.33 0.70 -19.20
N ALA A 234 10.61 0.71 -17.89
CA ALA A 234 9.73 1.28 -16.86
C ALA A 234 9.30 2.74 -17.14
N VAL A 235 7.99 2.95 -17.37
CA VAL A 235 7.41 4.28 -17.68
C VAL A 235 7.45 5.24 -16.49
N TYR A 236 7.37 4.69 -15.28
CA TYR A 236 7.47 5.44 -14.03
C TYR A 236 8.51 4.77 -13.14
N GLN A 237 9.69 5.36 -13.04
CA GLN A 237 10.74 4.94 -12.11
C GLN A 237 11.39 6.20 -11.54
N GLU A 238 11.59 6.24 -10.22
CA GLU A 238 12.30 7.36 -9.64
C GLU A 238 13.78 7.34 -10.09
N ALA A 239 14.35 8.52 -10.34
CA ALA A 239 15.71 8.64 -10.86
C ALA A 239 16.75 7.95 -9.95
N GLY A 240 17.58 7.08 -10.52
CA GLY A 240 18.67 6.40 -9.80
C GLY A 240 18.36 4.98 -9.36
N CYS A 241 17.24 4.42 -9.80
CA CYS A 241 16.96 2.99 -9.68
C CYS A 241 17.57 2.20 -10.85
N PRO A 242 18.05 0.97 -10.58
CA PRO A 242 18.76 0.13 -11.56
C PRO A 242 17.83 -0.45 -12.61
#